data_AF-A0A925D930-F1
#
_entry.id   AF-A0A925D930-F1
#
_cell.length_a   1.000
_cell.length_b   1.000
_cell.length_c   1.000
_cell.angle_alpha   90.00
_cell.angle_beta   90.00
_cell.angle_gamma   90.00
#
_symmetry.space_group_name_H-M   'P 1'
#
loop_
_entity.id
_entity.type
_entity.pdbx_description
1 polymer ?
#
loop_
_entity_poly.entity_id
_entity_poly.type
_entity_poly.pdbx_seq_one_letter_code
_entity_poly.pdbx_strand_id
1 'polypeptide(L)' 'TDYFEAGTIVVWDVDPLAQTVAVYRATSPENEVIFHLGEIADAEPALPGWRMAVNEVFAV' A
#
# COMPACT_ATOMS: atom_id res chain seq x y z
N THR A 1 6.00 12.68 -0.78
CA THR A 1 5.38 13.96 -1.21
C THR A 1 5.26 14.06 -2.72
N ASP A 2 6.34 13.84 -3.48
CA ASP A 2 6.37 14.04 -4.95
C ASP A 2 5.30 13.25 -5.71
N TYR A 3 5.05 12.00 -5.31
CA TYR A 3 3.96 11.19 -5.89
C TYR A 3 2.59 11.87 -5.76
N PHE A 4 2.28 12.42 -4.58
CA PHE A 4 1.00 13.06 -4.30
C PHE A 4 0.88 14.44 -4.94
N GLU A 5 1.99 15.17 -5.05
CA GLU A 5 2.04 16.42 -5.83
C GLU A 5 1.77 16.19 -7.32
N ALA A 6 2.13 15.01 -7.84
CA ALA A 6 1.80 14.58 -9.20
C ALA A 6 0.36 14.03 -9.37
N GLY A 7 -0.47 14.09 -8.33
CA GLY A 7 -1.87 13.63 -8.38
C GLY A 7 -2.07 12.14 -8.12
N THR A 8 -1.06 11.42 -7.65
CA THR A 8 -1.25 10.04 -7.15
C THR A 8 -2.19 10.06 -5.96
N ILE A 9 -3.05 9.05 -5.82
CA ILE A 9 -4.06 8.99 -4.75
C ILE A 9 -3.60 8.04 -3.62
N VAL A 10 -2.97 6.92 -3.99
CA VAL A 10 -2.42 5.91 -3.08
C VAL A 10 -1.07 5.44 -3.61
N VAL A 11 -0.10 5.29 -2.72
CA VAL A 11 1.20 4.67 -3.01
C VAL A 11 1.33 3.42 -2.15
N TRP A 12 1.74 2.32 -2.77
CA TRP A 12 2.23 1.13 -2.08
C TRP A 12 3.75 1.14 -2.12
N ASP A 13 4.38 1.19 -0.95
CA ASP A 13 5.80 0.92 -0.78
C ASP A 13 5.95 -0.54 -0.32
N VAL A 14 6.71 -1.33 -1.07
CA VAL A 14 6.87 -2.77 -0.83
C VAL A 14 8.29 -2.98 -0.35
N ASP A 15 8.46 -3.51 0.87
CA ASP A 15 9.75 -3.91 1.41
C ASP A 15 9.91 -5.43 1.29
N PRO A 16 10.72 -5.95 0.35
CA PRO A 16 10.91 -7.39 0.18
C PRO A 16 11.75 -8.05 1.28
N LEU A 17 12.57 -7.27 2.01
CA LEU A 17 13.41 -7.79 3.10
C LEU A 17 12.58 -7.96 4.38
N ALA A 18 11.73 -6.97 4.68
CA ALA A 18 10.79 -7.04 5.81
C ALA A 18 9.49 -7.81 5.48
N GLN A 19 9.22 -8.06 4.19
CA GLN A 19 7.99 -8.66 3.67
C GLN A 19 6.73 -7.90 4.11
N THR A 20 6.78 -6.58 3.98
CA THR A 20 5.68 -5.68 4.33
C THR A 20 5.26 -4.82 3.14
N VAL A 21 4.02 -4.34 3.21
CA VAL A 21 3.47 -3.35 2.28
C VAL A 21 3.03 -2.14 3.10
N ALA A 22 3.69 -1.01 2.93
CA ALA A 22 3.26 0.26 3.51
C ALA A 22 2.38 1.03 2.51
N VAL A 23 1.17 1.38 2.94
CA VAL A 23 0.21 2.10 2.11
C VAL A 23 0.10 3.53 2.58
N TYR A 24 0.45 4.45 1.68
CA TYR A 24 0.35 5.88 1.88
C TYR A 24 -0.81 6.43 1.08
N ARG A 25 -1.59 7.36 1.67
CA ARG A 25 -2.72 8.00 1.00
C ARG A 25 -2.49 9.49 0.88
N ALA A 26 -2.94 10.09 -0.22
CA ALA A 26 -2.79 11.53 -0.47
C ALA A 26 -3.41 12.40 0.63
N THR A 27 -4.47 11.91 1.30
CA THR A 27 -5.14 12.62 2.40
C THR A 27 -4.35 12.60 3.71
N SER A 28 -3.38 11.69 3.85
CA SER A 28 -2.58 11.51 5.06
C SER A 28 -1.23 10.88 4.72
N PRO A 29 -0.35 11.59 3.99
CA PRO A 29 0.86 11.02 3.41
C PRO A 29 1.96 10.68 4.43
N GLU A 30 1.86 11.16 5.67
CA GLU A 30 2.81 10.90 6.76
C GLU A 30 2.32 9.81 7.74
N ASN A 31 1.14 9.23 7.49
CA ASN A 31 0.61 8.15 8.31
C ASN A 31 0.33 6.94 7.41
N GLU A 32 1.35 6.11 7.20
CA GLU A 32 1.20 4.85 6.51
C GLU A 32 0.35 3.86 7.30
N VAL A 33 -0.28 2.95 6.55
CA VAL A 33 -0.78 1.70 7.10
C VAL A 33 0.14 0.59 6.60
N ILE A 34 0.82 -0.08 7.54
CA ILE A 34 1.70 -1.20 7.22
C ILE A 34 0.89 -2.48 7.31
N PHE A 35 0.93 -3.28 6.24
CA PHE A 35 0.38 -4.61 6.18
C PHE A 35 1.51 -5.65 6.16
N HIS A 36 1.32 -6.70 6.94
CA HIS A 36 2.22 -7.83 7.11
C HIS A 36 1.68 -9.08 6.41
N LEU A 37 2.53 -10.12 6.32
CA LEU A 37 2.11 -11.44 5.86
C LEU A 37 0.88 -11.95 6.64
N GLY A 38 -0.04 -12.59 5.93
CA GLY A 38 -1.34 -13.03 6.46
C GLY A 38 -2.44 -11.96 6.46
N GLU A 39 -2.10 -10.69 6.25
CA GLU A 39 -3.08 -9.61 6.14
C GLU A 39 -3.54 -9.39 4.69
N ILE A 40 -4.61 -8.60 4.54
CA ILE A 40 -5.16 -8.20 3.25
C ILE A 40 -5.00 -6.69 3.13
N ALA A 41 -4.19 -6.26 2.17
CA ALA A 41 -3.98 -4.85 1.88
C ALA A 41 -4.99 -4.35 0.82
N ASP A 42 -5.24 -3.05 0.83
CA ASP A 42 -6.16 -2.35 -0.08
C ASP A 42 -5.47 -1.18 -0.81
N ALA A 43 -6.16 -0.62 -1.80
CA ALA A 43 -5.74 0.59 -2.49
C ALA A 43 -6.84 1.67 -2.48
N GLU A 44 -7.61 1.77 -1.40
CA GLU A 44 -8.67 2.77 -1.24
C GLU A 44 -8.10 4.20 -1.09
N PRO A 45 -8.69 5.24 -1.68
CA PRO A 45 -9.86 5.24 -2.56
C PRO A 45 -9.51 5.09 -4.05
N ALA A 46 -8.25 4.83 -4.40
CA ALA A 46 -7.80 4.77 -5.79
C ALA A 46 -8.42 3.59 -6.56
N LEU A 47 -8.60 2.44 -5.89
CA LEU A 47 -9.24 1.24 -6.44
C LEU A 47 -10.33 0.72 -5.49
N PRO A 48 -11.57 1.22 -5.60
CA PRO A 48 -12.65 0.83 -4.71
C PRO A 48 -12.96 -0.67 -4.74
N GLY A 49 -12.98 -1.30 -3.56
CA GLY A 49 -13.28 -2.72 -3.37
C GLY A 49 -12.15 -3.68 -3.75
N TRP A 50 -11.05 -3.17 -4.32
CA TRP A 50 -9.89 -4.00 -4.63
C TRP A 50 -9.13 -4.38 -3.35
N ARG A 51 -8.67 -5.63 -3.30
CA ARG A 51 -7.97 -6.22 -2.15
C ARG A 51 -6.92 -7.21 -2.66
N MET A 52 -5.80 -7.31 -1.96
CA MET A 52 -4.77 -8.30 -2.24
C MET A 52 -4.19 -8.86 -0.94
N ALA A 53 -4.07 -10.19 -0.87
CA ALA A 53 -3.40 -10.83 0.26
C ALA A 53 -1.91 -10.51 0.21
N VAL A 54 -1.31 -10.06 1.31
CA VAL A 54 0.12 -9.69 1.34
C VAL A 54 1.00 -10.90 1.01
N ASN A 55 0.56 -12.12 1.34
CA ASN A 55 1.23 -13.36 0.97
C ASN A 55 1.39 -13.52 -0.56
N GLU A 56 0.42 -13.05 -1.36
CA GLU A 56 0.46 -13.16 -2.83
C GLU A 56 1.45 -12.16 -3.45
N VAL A 57 1.71 -11.02 -2.78
CA VAL A 57 2.71 -10.03 -3.22
C VAL A 57 4.12 -10.62 -3.23
N PHE A 58 4.39 -11.55 -2.32
CA PHE A 58 5.69 -12.19 -2.13
C PHE A 58 5.70 -13.66 -2.55
N ALA A 59 4.63 -14.16 -3.17
CA ALA A 59 4.59 -15.50 -3.71
C ALA A 59 5.51 -15.57 -4.94
N VAL A 60 6.48 -16.50 -4.90
CA VAL A 60 7.43 -16.79 -6.00
C VAL A 60 7.10 -18.14 -6.60
#